data_AF-A0A7G3ZAU1-F1
#
_entry.id   AF-A0A7G3ZAU1-F1
#
_cell.length_a   1.000
_cell.length_b   1.000
_cell.length_c   1.000
_cell.angle_alpha   90.00
_cell.angle_beta   90.00
_cell.angle_gamma   90.00
#
_symmetry.space_group_name_H-M   'P 1'
#
loop_
_entity.id
_entity.type
_entity.pdbx_description
1 polymer ?
#
loop_
_entity_poly.entity_id
_entity_poly.type
_entity_poly.pdbx_seq_one_letter_code
_entity_poly.pdbx_strand_id
1 'polypeptide(L)'
;MVCQQRRKLENNYTDYERLRKLLQLPENDTKEPDWLYLKIERYVTKIIQTIDSAVAEEWPPYFCLVEILKEVPEAADLSTFSTWRTNLHNFEEKYGTISLIRNHPVVPPNLSGNALLSRNARHYGLKKLFLLKIRNCN
;
A
#
# COMPACT_ATOMS: atom_id res chain seq x y z
N MET A 1 28.34 8.87 4.24
CA MET A 1 26.95 9.37 4.21
C MET A 1 26.20 9.16 5.53
N VAL A 2 26.38 8.04 6.25
CA VAL A 2 25.73 7.79 7.56
C VAL A 2 26.01 8.89 8.62
N CYS A 3 27.23 9.43 8.66
CA CYS A 3 27.59 10.49 9.60
C CYS A 3 26.88 11.83 9.35
N GLN A 4 26.52 12.12 8.10
CA GLN A 4 25.78 13.36 7.76
C GLN A 4 24.30 13.24 8.13
N GLN A 5 23.71 12.05 8.00
CA GLN A 5 22.34 11.79 8.43
C GLN A 5 22.19 11.86 9.96
N ARG A 6 23.16 11.30 10.72
CA ARG A 6 23.17 11.43 12.19
C ARG A 6 23.25 12.88 12.64
N ARG A 7 24.14 13.69 12.04
CA ARG A 7 24.22 15.13 12.32
C ARG A 7 22.93 15.88 12.00
N LYS A 8 22.24 15.50 10.90
CA LYS A 8 20.97 16.12 10.53
C LYS A 8 19.85 15.79 11.54
N LEU A 9 19.83 14.56 12.05
CA LEU A 9 18.91 14.14 13.11
C LEU A 9 19.19 14.86 14.44
N GLU A 10 20.47 14.96 14.84
CA GLU A 10 20.89 15.70 16.04
C GLU A 10 20.51 17.19 15.96
N ASN A 11 20.71 17.81 14.79
CA ASN A 11 20.31 19.20 14.56
C ASN A 11 18.79 19.37 14.66
N ASN A 12 18.01 18.46 14.04
CA ASN A 12 16.55 18.51 14.08
C ASN A 12 16.01 18.34 15.52
N TYR A 13 16.61 17.46 16.31
CA TYR A 13 16.24 17.28 17.72
C TYR A 13 16.54 18.54 18.53
N THR A 14 17.71 19.16 18.30
CA THR A 14 18.12 20.39 18.98
C THR A 14 17.19 21.56 18.66
N ASP A 15 16.80 21.73 17.39
CA ASP A 15 15.87 22.76 16.96
C ASP A 15 14.45 22.52 17.51
N TYR A 16 14.01 21.26 17.58
CA TYR A 16 12.75 20.89 18.21
C TYR A 16 12.71 21.31 19.70
N GLU A 17 13.73 20.96 20.48
CA GLU A 17 13.81 21.34 21.89
C GLU A 17 13.86 22.87 22.08
N ARG A 18 14.54 23.58 21.17
CA ARG A 18 14.58 25.04 21.19
C ARG A 18 13.20 25.65 20.95
N LEU A 19 12.46 25.19 19.93
CA LEU A 19 11.13 25.69 19.60
C LEU A 19 10.12 25.35 20.70
N ARG A 20 10.20 24.16 21.25
CA ARG A 20 9.37 23.71 22.38
C ARG A 20 9.51 24.63 23.60
N LYS A 21 10.75 24.98 23.98
CA LYS A 21 11.01 25.92 25.08
C LYS A 21 10.43 27.30 24.80
N LEU A 22 10.55 27.77 23.57
CA LEU A 22 10.00 29.06 23.15
C LEU A 22 8.46 29.09 23.22
N LEU A 23 7.82 27.97 22.93
CA LEU A 23 6.37 27.80 22.95
C LEU A 23 5.82 27.32 24.30
N GLN A 24 6.67 27.15 25.32
CA GLN A 24 6.30 26.70 26.69
C GLN A 24 5.49 25.38 26.71
N LEU A 25 5.81 24.47 25.80
CA LEU A 25 5.13 23.17 25.73
C LEU A 25 5.65 22.24 26.86
N PRO A 26 4.77 21.41 27.47
CA PRO A 26 5.13 20.57 28.60
C PRO A 26 6.24 19.55 28.30
N GLU A 27 7.01 19.18 29.33
CA GLU A 27 8.04 18.15 29.28
C GLU A 27 7.42 16.74 29.14
N ASN A 28 7.20 16.25 27.90
CA ASN A 28 7.09 14.82 27.62
C ASN A 28 8.44 14.14 27.89
N ASP A 29 8.41 13.15 28.80
CA ASP A 29 9.51 12.25 29.20
C ASP A 29 9.91 11.23 28.12
N THR A 30 9.28 11.26 26.95
CA THR A 30 9.61 10.36 25.85
C THR A 30 10.82 10.91 25.08
N LYS A 31 11.98 10.28 25.29
CA LYS A 31 13.25 10.49 24.54
C LYS A 31 13.11 10.36 23.02
N GLU A 32 11.96 9.89 22.55
CA GLU A 32 11.62 9.82 21.14
C GLU A 32 10.32 10.59 20.93
N PRO A 33 10.32 11.62 20.07
CA PRO A 33 9.10 12.29 19.73
C PRO A 33 8.11 11.30 19.09
N ASP A 34 6.90 11.17 19.65
CA ASP A 34 5.85 10.27 19.11
C ASP A 34 5.53 10.52 17.62
N TRP A 35 5.92 11.68 17.07
CA TRP A 35 5.78 11.99 15.63
C TRP A 35 6.75 11.21 14.72
N LEU A 36 7.79 10.58 15.27
CA LEU A 36 8.71 9.69 14.55
C LEU A 36 8.19 8.24 14.46
N TYR A 37 7.21 7.87 15.28
CA TYR A 37 6.52 6.58 15.16
C TYR A 37 5.46 6.66 14.06
N LEU A 38 5.93 6.63 12.83
CA LEU A 38 5.08 6.44 11.67
C LEU A 38 4.44 5.05 11.81
N LYS A 39 3.15 5.01 12.17
CA LYS A 39 2.39 3.74 12.24
C LYS A 39 2.18 3.22 10.82
N ILE A 40 3.20 2.55 10.28
CA ILE A 40 3.27 2.05 8.90
C ILE A 40 2.02 1.23 8.56
N GLU A 41 1.56 0.40 9.49
CA GLU A 41 0.30 -0.36 9.40
C GLU A 41 -0.90 0.54 9.02
N ARG A 42 -1.05 1.70 9.68
CA ARG A 42 -2.15 2.63 9.41
C ARG A 42 -2.08 3.23 8.01
N TYR A 43 -0.87 3.47 7.50
CA TYR A 43 -0.68 3.95 6.14
C TYR A 43 -0.93 2.84 5.11
N VAL A 44 -0.48 1.62 5.38
CA VAL A 44 -0.76 0.44 4.56
C VAL A 44 -2.27 0.22 4.47
N THR A 45 -3.01 0.23 5.59
CA THR A 45 -4.47 0.12 5.59
C THR A 45 -5.12 1.24 4.77
N LYS A 46 -4.67 2.50 4.92
CA LYS A 46 -5.19 3.61 4.12
C LYS A 46 -4.92 3.42 2.63
N ILE A 47 -3.75 2.96 2.24
CA ILE A 47 -3.41 2.71 0.84
C ILE A 47 -4.27 1.57 0.29
N ILE A 48 -4.50 0.50 1.05
CA ILE A 48 -5.42 -0.59 0.69
C ILE A 48 -6.84 -0.04 0.47
N GLN A 49 -7.35 0.78 1.40
CA GLN A 49 -8.66 1.42 1.26
C GLN A 49 -8.74 2.33 0.03
N THR A 50 -7.66 3.06 -0.27
CA THR A 50 -7.55 3.86 -1.50
C THR A 50 -7.58 2.96 -2.74
N ILE A 51 -6.90 1.81 -2.74
CA ILE A 51 -6.94 0.85 -3.88
C ILE A 51 -8.35 0.27 -4.07
N ASP A 52 -9.06 -0.03 -2.98
CA ASP A 52 -10.43 -0.56 -3.04
C ASP A 52 -11.45 0.50 -3.51
N SER A 53 -11.21 1.78 -3.22
CA SER A 53 -12.09 2.89 -3.60
C SER A 53 -11.74 3.54 -4.95
N ALA A 54 -10.49 3.43 -5.39
CA ALA A 54 -10.01 4.01 -6.64
C ALA A 54 -10.49 3.23 -7.87
N VAL A 55 -10.77 3.97 -8.94
CA VAL A 55 -10.97 3.37 -10.27
C VAL A 55 -9.62 2.83 -10.72
N ALA A 56 -9.58 1.57 -11.18
CA ALA A 56 -8.37 0.81 -11.56
C ALA A 56 -7.42 1.48 -12.57
N GLU A 57 -7.74 2.67 -13.07
CA GLU A 57 -6.88 3.52 -13.90
C GLU A 57 -5.79 4.22 -13.09
N GLU A 58 -5.94 4.34 -11.77
CA GLU A 58 -4.94 4.92 -10.87
C GLU A 58 -3.97 3.84 -10.36
N TRP A 59 -2.97 3.56 -11.18
CA TRP A 59 -1.84 2.65 -10.88
C TRP A 59 -0.86 3.11 -9.76
N PRO A 60 -0.72 4.41 -9.41
CA PRO A 60 0.30 4.85 -8.43
C PRO A 60 0.17 4.26 -7.01
N PRO A 61 -1.03 4.18 -6.40
CA PRO A 61 -1.19 3.60 -5.06
C PRO A 61 -0.80 2.11 -5.00
N TYR A 62 -1.06 1.37 -6.07
CA TYR A 62 -0.69 -0.03 -6.21
C TYR A 62 0.83 -0.24 -6.14
N PHE A 63 1.61 0.52 -6.91
CA PHE A 63 3.07 0.38 -6.89
C PHE A 63 3.67 0.80 -5.56
N CYS A 64 3.13 1.88 -4.98
CA CYS A 64 3.55 2.34 -3.66
C CYS A 64 3.35 1.24 -2.60
N LEU A 65 2.20 0.57 -2.61
CA LEU A 65 1.92 -0.53 -1.68
C LEU A 65 2.88 -1.72 -1.87
N VAL A 66 3.19 -2.09 -3.12
CA VAL A 66 4.13 -3.17 -3.41
C VAL A 66 5.52 -2.85 -2.86
N GLU A 67 6.03 -1.64 -3.08
CA GLU A 67 7.35 -1.26 -2.56
C GLU A 67 7.37 -1.15 -1.03
N ILE A 68 6.29 -0.64 -0.40
CA ILE A 68 6.19 -0.60 1.08
C ILE A 68 6.24 -2.02 1.67
N LEU A 69 5.50 -2.96 1.09
CA LEU A 69 5.43 -4.33 1.62
C LEU A 69 6.69 -5.16 1.38
N LYS A 70 7.53 -4.78 0.41
CA LYS A 70 8.88 -5.37 0.28
C LYS A 70 9.79 -4.96 1.43
N GLU A 71 9.72 -3.70 1.84
CA GLU A 71 10.56 -3.13 2.89
C GLU A 71 10.02 -3.45 4.30
N VAL A 72 8.69 -3.59 4.45
CA VAL A 72 8.02 -3.86 5.72
C VAL A 72 6.94 -4.94 5.54
N PRO A 73 7.33 -6.23 5.44
CA PRO A 73 6.39 -7.33 5.22
C PRO A 73 5.41 -7.51 6.37
N GLU A 74 5.77 -7.16 7.60
CA GLU A 74 4.92 -7.31 8.78
C GLU A 74 3.70 -6.39 8.76
N ALA A 75 3.75 -5.31 7.97
CA ALA A 75 2.62 -4.40 7.80
C ALA A 75 1.52 -5.00 6.89
N ALA A 76 1.75 -6.17 6.29
CA ALA A 76 0.77 -6.88 5.49
C ALA A 76 -0.39 -7.43 6.34
N ASP A 77 -1.59 -6.91 6.12
CA ASP A 77 -2.79 -7.55 6.64
C ASP A 77 -3.16 -8.79 5.80
N LEU A 78 -2.79 -9.96 6.32
CA LEU A 78 -3.08 -11.27 5.70
C LEU A 78 -4.57 -11.50 5.47
N SER A 79 -5.46 -10.90 6.26
CA SER A 79 -6.91 -11.06 6.13
C SER A 79 -7.49 -10.31 4.93
N THR A 80 -6.91 -9.16 4.59
CA THR A 80 -7.24 -8.43 3.36
C THR A 80 -6.87 -9.27 2.12
N PHE A 81 -5.68 -9.89 2.14
CA PHE A 81 -5.20 -10.66 0.98
C PHE A 81 -5.96 -11.96 0.78
N SER A 82 -6.39 -12.63 1.86
CA SER A 82 -7.26 -13.80 1.76
C SER A 82 -8.61 -13.43 1.14
N THR A 83 -9.20 -12.31 1.56
CA THR A 83 -10.44 -11.77 0.99
C THR A 83 -10.29 -11.48 -0.50
N TRP A 84 -9.19 -10.84 -0.91
CA TRP A 84 -8.91 -10.57 -2.32
C TRP A 84 -8.76 -11.85 -3.14
N ARG A 85 -8.09 -12.88 -2.60
CA ARG A 85 -8.00 -14.20 -3.27
C ARG A 85 -9.37 -14.83 -3.47
N THR A 86 -10.21 -14.83 -2.44
CA THR A 86 -11.57 -15.39 -2.52
C THR A 86 -12.42 -14.64 -3.54
N ASN A 87 -12.42 -13.31 -3.50
CA ASN A 87 -13.21 -12.50 -4.43
C ASN A 87 -12.74 -12.66 -5.88
N LEU A 88 -11.41 -12.71 -6.11
CA LEU A 88 -10.83 -12.99 -7.42
C LEU A 88 -11.26 -14.37 -7.92
N HIS A 89 -11.14 -15.40 -7.07
CA HIS A 89 -11.50 -16.77 -7.42
C HIS A 89 -12.99 -16.87 -7.80
N ASN A 90 -13.88 -16.32 -6.98
CA ASN A 90 -15.33 -16.30 -7.25
C ASN A 90 -15.66 -15.56 -8.57
N PHE A 91 -14.91 -14.49 -8.88
CA PHE A 91 -15.09 -13.77 -10.14
C PHE A 91 -14.62 -14.61 -11.34
N GLU A 92 -13.44 -15.23 -11.25
CA GLU A 92 -12.87 -16.03 -12.34
C GLU A 92 -13.66 -17.33 -12.59
N GLU A 93 -14.21 -17.96 -11.56
CA GLU A 93 -15.12 -19.11 -11.72
C GLU A 93 -16.38 -18.72 -12.50
N LYS A 94 -16.93 -17.53 -12.24
CA LYS A 94 -18.19 -17.09 -12.84
C LYS A 94 -18.04 -16.52 -14.25
N TYR A 95 -16.94 -15.81 -14.52
CA TYR A 95 -16.79 -14.99 -15.73
C TYR A 95 -15.61 -15.37 -16.61
N GLY A 96 -14.79 -16.33 -16.18
CA GLY A 96 -13.58 -16.77 -16.86
C GLY A 96 -12.31 -16.17 -16.26
N THR A 97 -11.19 -16.87 -16.46
CA THR A 97 -9.88 -16.47 -15.94
C THR A 97 -9.39 -15.16 -16.56
N ILE A 98 -8.89 -14.26 -15.73
CA ILE A 98 -8.25 -13.02 -16.15
C ILE A 98 -6.77 -13.31 -16.44
N SER A 99 -6.38 -13.14 -17.71
CA SER A 99 -4.98 -13.28 -18.13
C SER A 99 -4.19 -11.99 -17.88
N LEU A 100 -2.89 -12.14 -17.63
CA LEU A 100 -1.95 -11.02 -17.53
C LEU A 100 -1.01 -11.06 -18.74
N ILE A 101 -0.98 -10.01 -19.55
CA ILE A 101 -0.02 -9.85 -20.64
C ILE A 101 0.90 -8.70 -20.29
N ARG A 102 2.22 -8.96 -20.20
CA ARG A 102 3.23 -7.95 -19.83
C ARG A 102 2.88 -7.18 -18.54
N ASN A 103 2.41 -7.89 -17.51
CA ASN A 103 1.94 -7.31 -16.25
C ASN A 103 0.70 -6.41 -16.34
N HIS A 104 -0.08 -6.51 -17.42
CA HIS A 104 -1.35 -5.81 -17.56
C HIS A 104 -2.52 -6.81 -17.62
N PRO A 105 -3.59 -6.58 -16.85
CA PRO A 105 -4.76 -7.44 -16.91
C PRO A 105 -5.51 -7.26 -18.23
N VAL A 106 -5.78 -8.38 -18.88
CA VAL A 106 -6.54 -8.43 -20.13
C VAL A 106 -7.98 -8.75 -19.79
N VAL A 107 -8.89 -7.86 -20.19
CA VAL A 107 -10.32 -8.10 -20.04
C VAL A 107 -10.74 -9.23 -21.01
N PRO A 108 -11.34 -10.32 -20.52
CA PRO A 108 -11.88 -11.36 -21.37
C PRO A 108 -12.86 -10.81 -22.43
N PRO A 109 -12.79 -11.25 -23.70
CA PRO A 109 -13.63 -10.70 -24.77
C PRO A 109 -15.13 -10.78 -24.49
N ASN A 110 -15.57 -11.87 -23.85
CA ASN A 110 -16.96 -12.09 -23.41
C ASN A 110 -17.46 -11.06 -22.40
N LEU A 111 -16.57 -10.32 -21.72
CA LEU A 111 -16.91 -9.28 -20.74
C LEU A 111 -16.78 -7.86 -21.31
N SER A 112 -16.13 -7.70 -22.46
CA SER A 112 -15.81 -6.39 -23.05
C SER A 112 -17.05 -5.57 -23.41
N GLY A 113 -18.17 -6.22 -23.77
CA GLY A 113 -19.43 -5.58 -24.09
C GLY A 113 -20.22 -5.04 -22.89
N ASN A 114 -19.81 -5.36 -21.66
CA ASN A 114 -20.44 -4.86 -20.44
C ASN A 114 -19.45 -4.00 -19.66
N ALA A 115 -19.70 -2.69 -19.60
CA ALA A 115 -18.80 -1.72 -18.97
C ALA A 115 -18.50 -2.05 -17.50
N LEU A 116 -19.51 -2.52 -16.74
CA LEU A 116 -19.33 -2.88 -15.32
C LEU A 116 -18.47 -4.13 -15.17
N LEU A 117 -18.74 -5.17 -15.96
CA LEU A 117 -17.95 -6.41 -15.92
C LEU A 117 -16.52 -6.21 -16.41
N SER A 118 -16.33 -5.39 -17.45
CA SER A 118 -15.01 -4.99 -17.96
C SER A 118 -14.21 -4.24 -16.90
N ARG A 119 -14.84 -3.28 -16.20
CA ARG A 119 -14.20 -2.55 -15.09
C ARG A 119 -13.83 -3.48 -13.94
N ASN A 120 -14.73 -4.39 -13.55
CA ASN A 120 -14.46 -5.37 -12.50
C ASN A 120 -13.33 -6.32 -12.89
N ALA A 121 -13.29 -6.79 -14.15
CA ALA A 121 -12.20 -7.64 -14.64
C ALA A 121 -10.84 -6.94 -14.55
N ARG A 122 -10.75 -5.64 -14.87
CA ARG A 122 -9.51 -4.86 -14.70
C ARG A 122 -9.12 -4.75 -13.22
N HIS A 123 -10.07 -4.41 -12.36
CA HIS A 123 -9.84 -4.26 -10.92
C HIS A 123 -9.34 -5.57 -10.28
N TYR A 124 -10.02 -6.70 -10.55
CA TYR A 124 -9.58 -8.01 -10.08
C TYR A 124 -8.27 -8.46 -10.70
N GLY A 125 -8.02 -8.12 -11.96
CA GLY A 125 -6.75 -8.39 -12.62
C GLY A 125 -5.56 -7.67 -11.97
N LEU A 126 -5.75 -6.44 -11.48
CA LEU A 126 -4.72 -5.75 -10.68
C LEU A 126 -4.49 -6.44 -9.33
N LYS A 127 -5.55 -6.85 -8.64
CA LYS A 127 -5.44 -7.64 -7.39
C LYS A 127 -4.68 -8.95 -7.62
N LYS A 128 -4.94 -9.64 -8.75
CA LYS A 128 -4.19 -10.83 -9.17
C LYS A 128 -2.70 -10.55 -9.35
N LEU A 129 -2.34 -9.48 -10.06
CA LEU A 129 -0.95 -9.07 -10.25
C LEU A 129 -0.28 -8.75 -8.90
N PHE A 130 -0.98 -8.06 -8.00
CA PHE A 130 -0.50 -7.76 -6.64
C PHE A 130 -0.10 -9.03 -5.88
N LEU A 131 -1.05 -9.97 -5.79
CA LEU A 131 -0.88 -11.22 -5.06
C LEU A 131 0.28 -12.05 -5.62
N LEU A 132 0.48 -12.03 -6.94
CA LEU A 132 1.64 -12.67 -7.58
C LEU A 132 2.96 -12.01 -7.22
N LYS A 133 3.02 -10.67 -7.18
CA LYS A 133 4.25 -9.94 -6.82
C LYS A 133 4.66 -10.16 -5.38
N ILE A 134 3.71 -10.15 -4.44
CA ILE A 134 4.02 -10.40 -3.02
C ILE A 134 4.46 -11.83 -2.78
N ARG A 135 3.86 -12.81 -3.48
CA ARG A 135 4.29 -14.21 -3.37
C ARG A 135 5.77 -14.41 -3.75
N ASN A 136 6.31 -13.56 -4.61
CA ASN A 136 7.72 -13.60 -5.02
C ASN A 136 8.64 -12.76 -4.11
N CYS A 137 8.10 -12.07 -3.08
CA CYS A 137 8.88 -11.29 -2.12
C CYS A 137 9.12 -12.03 -0.78
N ASN A 138 8.38 -13.12 -0.54
CA ASN A 138 8.59 -14.07 0.56
C ASN A 138 9.34 -15.30 0.07
#